data_AF-A0A7W5X0W6-F1
#
_entry.id   AF-A0A7W5X0W6-F1
#
_cell.length_a   1.000
_cell.length_b   1.000
_cell.length_c   1.000
_cell.angle_alpha   90.00
_cell.angle_beta   90.00
_cell.angle_gamma   90.00
#
_symmetry.space_group_name_H-M   'P 1'
#
loop_
_entity.id
_entity.type
_entity.pdbx_description
1 polymer ?
#
loop_
_entity_poly.entity_id
_entity_poly.type
_entity_poly.pdbx_seq_one_letter_code
_entity_poly.pdbx_strand_id
1 'polypeptide(L)'
;MAGLLQPASHAAVAGLAPLEANGKNLSMAPHRFGYLEPTDAATGIAALRGRYEEHGYLWLKGFLKRQDVLDFRAWVFSHLMETGLLKPGSDPMIGLAGQGEFDKVLADRRLMSLVRSVAYEGFCAQPRLAAFMDEFLQGISYLHKRKIMRFTRPNTNAVTPAHYDLVYLRGGTSRIVTAWIPIGDIPADMGGLVYLEGSHRIGADMEREFAAKSVSLTPEERISAFNKNMTEGGWVSKDLPDMAERFDTRWLAADYEAGDVVLHSPYMIHASTTNRDPLGRLRLSTDIRYQNVEDEIDVRWNNHWSLGDML
;
A
#
# COMPACT_ATOMS: atom_id res chain seq x y z
N MET A 1 14.50 -0.14 41.82
CA MET A 1 13.42 -1.07 41.43
C MET A 1 12.63 -0.41 40.32
N ALA A 2 12.79 -0.91 39.10
CA ALA A 2 12.26 -0.31 37.89
C ALA A 2 10.75 -0.57 37.78
N GLY A 3 9.98 0.51 37.64
CA GLY A 3 8.54 0.46 37.40
C GLY A 3 8.26 -0.10 36.00
N LEU A 4 7.43 -1.13 35.96
CA LEU A 4 6.86 -1.69 34.74
C LEU A 4 6.00 -0.62 34.06
N LEU A 5 6.47 -0.11 32.92
CA LEU A 5 5.66 0.62 31.97
C LEU A 5 4.67 -0.37 31.35
N GLN A 6 3.39 -0.24 31.70
CA GLN A 6 2.30 -0.90 31.01
C GLN A 6 2.25 -0.40 29.56
N PRO A 7 2.01 -1.28 28.57
CA PRO A 7 1.73 -0.82 27.21
C PRO A 7 0.44 -0.01 27.21
N ALA A 8 0.46 1.12 26.49
CA ALA A 8 -0.68 2.02 26.37
C ALA A 8 -1.92 1.21 25.92
N SER A 9 -2.92 1.15 26.79
CA SER A 9 -4.24 0.64 26.48
C SER A 9 -4.80 1.41 25.30
N HIS A 10 -5.40 0.69 24.34
CA HIS A 10 -6.10 1.27 23.20
C HIS A 10 -7.18 2.23 23.70
N ALA A 11 -6.88 3.53 23.68
CA ALA A 11 -7.92 4.53 23.71
C ALA A 11 -8.68 4.38 22.40
N ALA A 12 -9.89 3.84 22.47
CA ALA A 12 -10.87 3.95 21.40
C ALA A 12 -10.90 5.42 20.97
N VAL A 13 -10.59 5.71 19.70
CA VAL A 13 -10.69 7.06 19.16
C VAL A 13 -12.17 7.39 19.07
N ALA A 14 -12.72 7.97 20.13
CA ALA A 14 -13.97 8.70 20.07
C ALA A 14 -13.76 9.89 19.13
N GLY A 15 -14.16 9.77 17.85
CA GLY A 15 -14.18 10.92 16.93
C GLY A 15 -13.83 10.67 15.46
N LEU A 16 -13.37 9.48 15.05
CA LEU A 16 -13.15 9.21 13.62
C LEU A 16 -14.51 9.07 12.90
N ALA A 17 -14.76 9.96 11.94
CA ALA A 17 -15.92 9.82 11.05
C ALA A 17 -15.80 8.53 10.22
N PRO A 18 -16.91 7.90 9.83
CA PRO A 18 -16.87 6.72 8.96
C PRO A 18 -15.99 6.96 7.73
N LEU A 19 -15.01 6.09 7.52
CA LEU A 19 -14.20 6.16 6.30
C LEU A 19 -15.07 5.83 5.10
N GLU A 20 -14.82 6.50 3.98
CA GLU A 20 -15.58 6.32 2.75
C GLU A 20 -14.70 5.69 1.67
N ALA A 21 -15.24 4.80 0.85
CA ALA A 21 -14.61 4.37 -0.39
C ALA A 21 -15.67 4.21 -1.48
N ASN A 22 -15.42 4.77 -2.66
CA ASN A 22 -16.35 4.73 -3.80
C ASN A 22 -17.79 5.16 -3.45
N GLY A 23 -17.95 6.20 -2.63
CA GLY A 23 -19.25 6.71 -2.21
C GLY A 23 -19.99 5.85 -1.17
N LYS A 24 -19.31 4.86 -0.57
CA LYS A 24 -19.87 4.01 0.49
C LYS A 24 -19.09 4.17 1.78
N ASN A 25 -19.81 4.31 2.89
CA ASN A 25 -19.22 4.41 4.22
C ASN A 25 -18.96 3.02 4.80
N LEU A 26 -17.79 2.84 5.38
CA LEU A 26 -17.46 1.67 6.18
C LEU A 26 -18.23 1.74 7.51
N SER A 27 -18.74 0.59 7.95
CA SER A 27 -19.38 0.47 9.26
C SER A 27 -18.30 0.58 10.34
N MET A 28 -18.48 1.50 11.29
CA MET A 28 -17.57 1.66 12.44
C MET A 28 -17.89 0.68 13.59
N ALA A 29 -18.76 -0.30 13.36
CA ALA A 29 -19.04 -1.33 14.35
C ALA A 29 -17.77 -2.17 14.61
N PRO A 30 -17.46 -2.59 15.86
CA PRO A 30 -16.21 -3.30 16.17
C PRO A 30 -15.96 -4.60 15.40
N HIS A 31 -17.02 -5.25 14.91
CA HIS A 31 -16.96 -6.47 14.09
C HIS A 31 -16.82 -6.19 12.58
N ARG A 32 -16.85 -4.93 12.15
CA ARG A 32 -16.66 -4.49 10.75
C ARG A 32 -15.50 -3.51 10.57
N PHE A 33 -15.04 -2.89 11.65
CA PHE A 33 -13.90 -1.98 11.64
C PHE A 33 -12.98 -2.21 12.85
N GLY A 34 -11.69 -2.09 12.60
CA GLY A 34 -10.63 -2.12 13.61
C GLY A 34 -9.41 -1.34 13.14
N TYR A 35 -8.33 -1.45 13.91
CA TYR A 35 -7.05 -0.82 13.58
C TYR A 35 -5.97 -1.88 13.39
N LEU A 36 -4.99 -1.59 12.53
CA LEU A 36 -3.79 -2.41 12.44
C LEU A 36 -3.04 -2.34 13.76
N GLU A 37 -2.56 -3.50 14.21
CA GLU A 37 -1.62 -3.55 15.33
C GLU A 37 -0.19 -3.24 14.87
N PRO A 38 0.51 -2.29 15.52
CA PRO A 38 1.91 -2.03 15.22
C PRO A 38 2.76 -3.21 15.67
N THR A 39 3.84 -3.47 14.92
CA THR A 39 4.83 -4.48 15.26
C THR A 39 6.19 -3.81 15.44
N ASP A 40 6.84 -4.10 16.57
CA ASP A 40 8.19 -3.61 16.84
C ASP A 40 9.20 -4.30 15.91
N ALA A 41 9.87 -3.52 15.07
CA ALA A 41 10.89 -4.00 14.15
C ALA A 41 12.13 -4.56 14.83
N ALA A 42 12.35 -4.29 16.13
CA ALA A 42 13.41 -4.91 16.92
C ALA A 42 13.08 -6.35 17.35
N THR A 43 11.84 -6.80 17.14
CA THR A 43 11.45 -8.20 17.32
C THR A 43 12.30 -9.10 16.40
N GLY A 44 12.77 -10.24 16.90
CA GLY A 44 13.58 -11.16 16.09
C GLY A 44 12.87 -11.61 14.82
N ILE A 45 13.61 -11.76 13.72
CA ILE A 45 13.09 -12.04 12.38
C ILE A 45 12.16 -13.26 12.34
N ALA A 46 12.47 -14.33 13.07
CA ALA A 46 11.61 -15.52 13.14
C ALA A 46 10.20 -15.21 13.70
N ALA A 47 10.11 -14.38 14.74
CA ALA A 47 8.84 -13.97 15.31
C ALA A 47 8.09 -12.97 14.42
N LEU A 48 8.81 -12.06 13.75
CA LEU A 48 8.21 -11.18 12.73
C LEU A 48 7.60 -11.99 11.58
N ARG A 49 8.32 -13.01 11.08
CA ARG A 49 7.79 -13.91 10.05
C ARG A 49 6.57 -14.68 10.53
N GLY A 50 6.59 -15.21 11.77
CA GLY A 50 5.43 -15.88 12.36
C GLY A 50 4.19 -14.98 12.38
N ARG A 51 4.35 -13.73 12.82
CA ARG A 51 3.26 -12.73 12.78
C ARG A 51 2.78 -12.42 11.36
N TYR A 52 3.70 -12.29 10.41
CA TYR A 52 3.35 -12.05 9.01
C TYR A 52 2.57 -13.24 8.40
N GLU A 53 2.95 -14.47 8.72
CA GLU A 53 2.24 -15.68 8.28
C GLU A 53 0.86 -15.79 8.94
N GLU A 54 0.76 -15.41 10.23
CA GLU A 54 -0.49 -15.43 10.99
C GLU A 54 -1.50 -14.36 10.52
N HIS A 55 -1.03 -13.13 10.32
CA HIS A 55 -1.91 -11.97 10.07
C HIS A 55 -1.90 -11.48 8.62
N GLY A 56 -0.93 -11.89 7.82
CA GLY A 56 -0.77 -11.45 6.43
C GLY A 56 -0.12 -10.08 6.27
N TYR A 57 0.30 -9.43 7.37
CA TYR A 57 0.97 -8.13 7.35
C TYR A 57 1.88 -7.91 8.56
N LEU A 58 2.74 -6.89 8.46
CA LEU A 58 3.48 -6.26 9.56
C LEU A 58 3.42 -4.74 9.38
N TRP A 59 2.99 -4.00 10.41
CA TRP A 59 3.09 -2.54 10.43
C TRP A 59 4.29 -2.13 11.30
N LEU A 60 5.42 -1.82 10.65
CA LEU A 60 6.67 -1.45 11.30
C LEU A 60 6.70 0.07 11.52
N LYS A 61 6.39 0.50 12.74
CA LYS A 61 6.35 1.94 13.07
C LYS A 61 7.73 2.56 13.18
N GLY A 62 7.91 3.75 12.63
CA GLY A 62 9.17 4.52 12.68
C GLY A 62 10.38 3.75 12.16
N PHE A 63 10.16 2.82 11.23
CA PHE A 63 11.19 1.93 10.71
C PHE A 63 12.25 2.68 9.90
N LEU A 64 11.82 3.61 9.05
CA LEU A 64 12.69 4.53 8.33
C LEU A 64 12.89 5.81 9.14
N LYS A 65 14.03 6.48 8.92
CA LYS A 65 14.26 7.78 9.53
C LYS A 65 13.24 8.78 9.00
N ARG A 66 12.37 9.25 9.90
CA ARG A 66 11.26 10.18 9.59
C ARG A 66 11.69 11.36 8.70
N GLN A 67 12.82 12.00 9.02
CA GLN A 67 13.29 13.15 8.26
C GLN A 67 13.63 12.80 6.82
N ASP A 68 14.23 11.64 6.56
CA ASP A 68 14.61 11.22 5.21
C ASP A 68 13.34 11.00 4.35
N VAL A 69 12.26 10.51 4.97
CA VAL A 69 10.93 10.38 4.33
C VAL A 69 10.31 11.75 4.04
N LEU A 70 10.38 12.69 4.98
CA LEU A 70 9.83 14.04 4.81
C LEU A 70 10.62 14.88 3.80
N ASP A 71 11.94 14.72 3.76
CA ASP A 71 12.79 15.36 2.74
C ASP A 71 12.48 14.81 1.35
N PHE A 72 12.29 13.49 1.23
CA PHE A 72 11.84 12.88 -0.02
C PHE A 72 10.44 13.38 -0.44
N ARG A 73 9.51 13.53 0.50
CA ARG A 73 8.18 14.13 0.28
C ARG A 73 8.30 15.54 -0.29
N ALA A 74 9.09 16.39 0.36
CA ALA A 74 9.31 17.76 -0.07
C ALA A 74 9.93 17.82 -1.47
N TRP A 75 10.88 16.93 -1.76
CA TRP A 75 11.50 16.80 -3.07
C TRP A 75 10.47 16.41 -4.14
N VAL A 76 9.67 15.37 -3.92
CA VAL A 76 8.62 14.93 -4.86
C VAL A 76 7.64 16.07 -5.15
N PHE A 77 7.13 16.72 -4.10
CA PHE A 77 6.13 17.75 -4.26
C PHE A 77 6.66 19.04 -4.86
N SER A 78 7.91 19.41 -4.63
CA SER A 78 8.55 20.54 -5.32
C SER A 78 8.51 20.37 -6.84
N HIS A 79 8.72 19.14 -7.35
CA HIS A 79 8.66 18.84 -8.78
C HIS A 79 7.23 18.81 -9.35
N LEU A 80 6.22 18.78 -8.48
CA LEU A 80 4.81 18.78 -8.85
C LEU A 80 4.16 20.16 -8.69
N MET A 81 4.83 21.16 -8.09
CA MET A 81 4.25 22.48 -7.86
C MET A 81 3.79 23.19 -9.14
N GLU A 82 4.58 23.12 -10.22
CA GLU A 82 4.28 23.76 -11.52
C GLU A 82 2.98 23.24 -12.17
N THR A 83 2.49 22.08 -11.72
CA THR A 83 1.27 21.46 -12.27
C THR A 83 -0.01 22.11 -11.74
N GLY A 84 0.07 22.91 -10.66
CA GLY A 84 -1.08 23.39 -9.90
C GLY A 84 -1.67 22.36 -8.92
N LEU A 85 -1.10 21.15 -8.82
CA LEU A 85 -1.55 20.11 -7.88
C LEU A 85 -1.44 20.57 -6.41
N LEU A 86 -0.42 21.37 -6.11
CA LEU A 86 -0.17 21.93 -4.78
C LEU A 86 -0.59 23.41 -4.71
N LYS A 87 -0.91 23.87 -3.51
CA LYS A 87 -1.18 25.28 -3.22
C LYS A 87 0.08 26.11 -3.55
N PRO A 88 0.00 27.09 -4.46
CA PRO A 88 1.15 27.93 -4.81
C PRO A 88 1.76 28.61 -3.58
N GLY A 89 3.09 28.59 -3.49
CA GLY A 89 3.85 29.19 -2.38
C GLY A 89 3.74 28.48 -1.03
N SER A 90 3.02 27.36 -0.94
CA SER A 90 3.01 26.53 0.27
C SER A 90 4.28 25.70 0.41
N ASP A 91 4.60 25.29 1.63
CA ASP A 91 5.68 24.35 1.90
C ASP A 91 5.38 22.97 1.25
N PRO A 92 6.24 22.51 0.30
CA PRO A 92 6.09 21.21 -0.34
C PRO A 92 6.05 20.05 0.66
N MET A 93 6.73 20.15 1.81
CA MET A 93 6.74 19.10 2.82
C MET A 93 5.34 18.86 3.42
N ILE A 94 4.55 19.92 3.59
CA ILE A 94 3.17 19.81 4.07
C ILE A 94 2.28 19.17 2.99
N GLY A 95 2.48 19.56 1.73
CA GLY A 95 1.73 19.00 0.59
C GLY A 95 0.28 19.49 0.54
N LEU A 96 0.02 20.78 0.78
CA LEU A 96 -1.33 21.34 0.68
C LEU A 96 -1.83 21.27 -0.77
N ALA A 97 -3.03 20.76 -0.98
CA ALA A 97 -3.62 20.69 -2.31
C ALA A 97 -3.92 22.08 -2.88
N GLY A 98 -3.70 22.24 -4.20
CA GLY A 98 -4.10 23.42 -4.96
C GLY A 98 -5.62 23.56 -5.01
N GLN A 99 -6.08 24.81 -5.17
CA GLN A 99 -7.50 25.12 -5.35
C GLN A 99 -7.88 24.92 -6.83
N GLY A 100 -8.99 24.24 -7.10
CA GLY A 100 -9.50 24.04 -8.46
C GLY A 100 -8.86 22.89 -9.25
N GLU A 101 -8.96 22.96 -10.57
CA GLU A 101 -8.33 21.99 -11.49
C GLU A 101 -6.80 22.18 -11.53
N PHE A 102 -6.08 21.11 -11.85
CA PHE A 102 -4.64 21.12 -12.06
C PHE A 102 -4.29 20.45 -13.39
N ASP A 103 -3.11 20.71 -13.93
CA ASP A 103 -2.66 20.05 -15.15
C ASP A 103 -2.33 18.58 -14.86
N LYS A 104 -3.35 17.73 -14.97
CA LYS A 104 -3.25 16.28 -14.74
C LYS A 104 -2.23 15.62 -15.67
N VAL A 105 -2.19 16.03 -16.94
CA VAL A 105 -1.29 15.45 -17.95
C VAL A 105 0.17 15.77 -17.59
N LEU A 106 0.45 17.01 -17.19
CA LEU A 106 1.79 17.39 -16.75
C LEU A 106 2.14 16.70 -15.43
N ALA A 107 1.24 16.63 -14.46
CA ALA A 107 1.47 15.94 -13.20
C ALA A 107 1.79 14.46 -13.39
N ASP A 108 1.06 13.79 -14.27
CA ASP A 108 1.29 12.40 -14.66
C ASP A 108 2.66 12.20 -15.31
N ARG A 109 3.02 13.10 -16.24
CA ARG A 109 4.34 13.09 -16.87
C ARG A 109 5.46 13.28 -15.84
N ARG A 110 5.31 14.24 -14.92
CA ARG A 110 6.27 14.49 -13.84
C ARG A 110 6.38 13.27 -12.92
N LEU A 111 5.26 12.70 -12.50
CA LEU A 111 5.24 11.49 -11.67
C LEU A 111 5.98 10.32 -12.34
N MET A 112 5.74 10.09 -13.63
CA MET A 112 6.47 9.07 -14.41
C MET A 112 7.97 9.36 -14.52
N SER A 113 8.39 10.62 -14.58
CA SER A 113 9.81 10.98 -14.51
C SER A 113 10.40 10.74 -13.12
N LEU A 114 9.67 11.06 -12.05
CA LEU A 114 10.12 10.88 -10.67
C LEU A 114 10.32 9.41 -10.34
N VAL A 115 9.41 8.52 -10.75
CA VAL A 115 9.56 7.07 -10.50
C VAL A 115 10.73 6.41 -11.24
N ARG A 116 11.29 7.09 -12.25
CA ARG A 116 12.50 6.63 -12.98
C ARG A 116 13.78 7.26 -12.44
N SER A 117 13.67 8.17 -11.47
CA SER A 117 14.81 8.94 -10.97
C SER A 117 15.68 8.11 -10.02
N VAL A 118 16.97 8.44 -10.00
CA VAL A 118 17.94 7.86 -9.04
C VAL A 118 17.55 8.20 -7.59
N ALA A 119 16.95 9.37 -7.36
CA ALA A 119 16.49 9.78 -6.03
C ALA A 119 15.40 8.84 -5.49
N TYR A 120 14.42 8.48 -6.32
CA TYR A 120 13.39 7.51 -5.94
C TYR A 120 13.94 6.09 -5.81
N GLU A 121 14.87 5.69 -6.70
CA GLU A 121 15.58 4.41 -6.59
C GLU A 121 16.28 4.29 -5.23
N GLY A 122 17.05 5.31 -4.84
CA GLY A 122 17.74 5.37 -3.55
C GLY A 122 16.80 5.41 -2.35
N PHE A 123 15.66 6.10 -2.46
CA PHE A 123 14.64 6.10 -1.41
C PHE A 123 14.06 4.69 -1.18
N CYS A 124 13.78 3.95 -2.26
CA CYS A 124 13.24 2.60 -2.17
C CYS A 124 14.29 1.56 -1.74
N ALA A 125 15.57 1.78 -2.06
CA ALA A 125 16.67 0.89 -1.76
C ALA A 125 17.48 1.33 -0.52
N GLN A 126 16.85 2.03 0.43
CA GLN A 126 17.53 2.46 1.66
C GLN A 126 18.19 1.28 2.37
N PRO A 127 19.45 1.41 2.85
CA PRO A 127 20.22 0.28 3.37
C PRO A 127 19.53 -0.50 4.48
N ARG A 128 18.83 0.19 5.39
CA ARG A 128 18.08 -0.45 6.48
C ARG A 128 16.94 -1.33 5.97
N LEU A 129 16.22 -0.89 4.94
CA LEU A 129 15.13 -1.66 4.35
C LEU A 129 15.68 -2.86 3.57
N ALA A 130 16.72 -2.65 2.75
CA ALA A 130 17.35 -3.74 2.00
C ALA A 130 17.88 -4.86 2.93
N ALA A 131 18.66 -4.49 3.96
CA ALA A 131 19.19 -5.46 4.92
C ALA A 131 18.08 -6.20 5.68
N PHE A 132 17.03 -5.49 6.10
CA PHE A 132 15.88 -6.13 6.73
C PHE A 132 15.18 -7.11 5.79
N MET A 133 14.99 -6.74 4.51
CA MET A 133 14.34 -7.61 3.54
C MET A 133 15.19 -8.84 3.22
N ASP A 134 16.53 -8.73 3.22
CA ASP A 134 17.42 -9.89 3.07
C ASP A 134 17.20 -10.92 4.19
N GLU A 135 17.17 -10.45 5.44
CA GLU A 135 16.90 -11.30 6.60
C GLU A 135 15.46 -11.86 6.57
N PHE A 136 14.48 -10.99 6.29
CA PHE A 136 13.06 -11.35 6.30
C PHE A 136 12.72 -12.38 5.21
N LEU A 137 13.31 -12.27 4.03
CA LEU A 137 13.15 -13.22 2.91
C LEU A 137 14.04 -14.45 3.03
N GLN A 138 14.93 -14.49 4.02
CA GLN A 138 15.92 -15.56 4.24
C GLN A 138 16.84 -15.77 3.02
N GLY A 139 17.39 -14.68 2.48
CA GLY A 139 18.32 -14.71 1.36
C GLY A 139 18.46 -13.33 0.71
N ILE A 140 19.18 -13.25 -0.39
CA ILE A 140 19.41 -11.96 -1.07
C ILE A 140 18.09 -11.47 -1.65
N SER A 141 17.66 -10.28 -1.25
CA SER A 141 16.43 -9.68 -1.72
C SER A 141 16.60 -9.06 -3.12
N TYR A 142 15.61 -9.29 -3.97
CA TYR A 142 15.43 -8.62 -5.25
C TYR A 142 14.30 -7.60 -5.12
N LEU A 143 14.64 -6.33 -5.34
CA LEU A 143 13.66 -5.24 -5.42
C LEU A 143 13.17 -5.10 -6.87
N HIS A 144 11.87 -5.28 -7.07
CA HIS A 144 11.24 -5.14 -8.39
C HIS A 144 11.47 -3.75 -8.99
N LYS A 145 11.73 -3.71 -10.30
CA LYS A 145 11.94 -2.46 -11.04
C LYS A 145 10.66 -1.64 -11.20
N ARG A 146 9.52 -2.32 -11.33
CA ARG A 146 8.20 -1.68 -11.30
C ARG A 146 7.85 -1.27 -9.86
N LYS A 147 7.96 0.03 -9.60
CA LYS A 147 7.68 0.70 -8.33
C LYS A 147 6.65 1.77 -8.56
N ILE A 148 5.64 1.86 -7.71
CA ILE A 148 4.53 2.77 -7.93
C ILE A 148 4.54 3.84 -6.85
N MET A 149 4.43 5.11 -7.27
CA MET A 149 4.23 6.25 -6.39
C MET A 149 2.89 6.87 -6.72
N ARG A 150 2.09 7.19 -5.69
CA ARG A 150 0.72 7.69 -5.88
C ARG A 150 0.48 8.89 -4.99
N PHE A 151 -0.13 9.92 -5.56
CA PHE A 151 -0.73 11.01 -4.79
C PHE A 151 -2.26 10.94 -4.87
N THR A 152 -2.94 11.40 -3.83
CA THR A 152 -4.41 11.48 -3.80
C THR A 152 -4.84 12.84 -3.24
N ARG A 153 -5.71 13.52 -3.99
CA ARG A 153 -6.29 14.80 -3.58
C ARG A 153 -7.43 14.60 -2.57
N PRO A 154 -7.61 15.50 -1.60
CA PRO A 154 -8.79 15.53 -0.76
C PRO A 154 -10.08 15.56 -1.58
N ASN A 155 -11.13 14.91 -1.08
CA ASN A 155 -12.49 14.95 -1.60
C ASN A 155 -12.63 14.53 -3.08
N THR A 156 -11.80 13.59 -3.53
CA THR A 156 -11.91 12.98 -4.87
C THR A 156 -12.30 11.51 -4.75
N ASN A 157 -12.94 10.97 -5.80
CA ASN A 157 -13.29 9.55 -5.87
C ASN A 157 -12.09 8.65 -6.23
N ALA A 158 -10.86 9.19 -6.17
CA ALA A 158 -9.64 8.46 -6.52
C ALA A 158 -9.22 7.54 -5.38
N VAL A 159 -9.84 6.36 -5.32
CA VAL A 159 -9.53 5.29 -4.37
C VAL A 159 -9.05 4.04 -5.09
N THR A 160 -8.26 3.23 -4.38
CA THR A 160 -7.84 1.91 -4.84
C THR A 160 -8.93 0.90 -4.48
N PRO A 161 -9.55 0.22 -5.46
CA PRO A 161 -10.48 -0.87 -5.19
C PRO A 161 -9.84 -2.00 -4.39
N ALA A 162 -10.66 -2.81 -3.73
CA ALA A 162 -10.17 -3.94 -2.95
C ALA A 162 -9.59 -5.02 -3.87
N HIS A 163 -8.33 -5.38 -3.67
CA HIS A 163 -7.60 -6.37 -4.43
C HIS A 163 -6.48 -6.98 -3.58
N TYR A 164 -5.82 -8.01 -4.09
CA TYR A 164 -4.55 -8.51 -3.55
C TYR A 164 -3.51 -8.51 -4.68
N ASP A 165 -2.25 -8.28 -4.34
CA ASP A 165 -1.20 -7.94 -5.32
C ASP A 165 -0.86 -9.11 -6.27
N LEU A 166 -0.99 -10.36 -5.83
CA LEU A 166 -0.56 -11.51 -6.63
C LEU A 166 -1.27 -11.59 -7.98
N VAL A 167 -2.51 -11.09 -8.09
CA VAL A 167 -3.26 -11.08 -9.36
C VAL A 167 -2.48 -10.41 -10.50
N TYR A 168 -1.62 -9.44 -10.18
CA TYR A 168 -0.79 -8.69 -11.14
C TYR A 168 0.61 -9.28 -11.30
N LEU A 169 1.03 -10.18 -10.41
CA LEU A 169 2.38 -10.76 -10.29
C LEU A 169 2.40 -12.29 -10.51
N ARG A 170 1.32 -12.88 -11.05
CA ARG A 170 1.17 -14.33 -11.26
C ARG A 170 2.22 -14.98 -12.18
N GLY A 171 3.04 -14.20 -12.89
CA GLY A 171 4.02 -14.70 -13.85
C GLY A 171 5.36 -15.11 -13.22
N GLY A 172 5.46 -15.15 -11.89
CA GLY A 172 6.64 -15.60 -11.16
C GLY A 172 6.27 -16.29 -9.85
N THR A 173 7.14 -16.16 -8.85
CA THR A 173 6.91 -16.73 -7.51
C THR A 173 5.71 -16.09 -6.80
N SER A 174 5.08 -16.83 -5.89
CA SER A 174 4.13 -16.27 -4.92
C SER A 174 4.77 -15.83 -3.60
N ARG A 175 6.09 -16.01 -3.45
CA ARG A 175 6.87 -15.61 -2.26
C ARG A 175 7.31 -14.15 -2.35
N ILE A 176 6.38 -13.27 -2.70
CA ILE A 176 6.60 -11.82 -2.86
C ILE A 176 6.16 -11.13 -1.57
N VAL A 177 6.84 -10.05 -1.19
CA VAL A 177 6.44 -9.18 -0.08
C VAL A 177 6.30 -7.77 -0.62
N THR A 178 5.11 -7.19 -0.48
CA THR A 178 4.89 -5.78 -0.78
C THR A 178 5.22 -4.94 0.45
N ALA A 179 6.05 -3.91 0.26
CA ALA A 179 6.27 -2.85 1.23
C ALA A 179 5.53 -1.58 0.75
N TRP A 180 4.52 -1.18 1.51
CA TRP A 180 3.85 0.11 1.35
C TRP A 180 4.43 1.12 2.34
N ILE A 181 4.81 2.28 1.83
CA ILE A 181 5.50 3.32 2.60
C ILE A 181 4.70 4.63 2.49
N PRO A 182 4.16 5.16 3.60
CA PRO A 182 3.60 6.50 3.65
C PRO A 182 4.74 7.53 3.51
N ILE A 183 4.67 8.38 2.48
CA ILE A 183 5.66 9.43 2.23
C ILE A 183 5.13 10.72 2.88
N GLY A 184 5.09 10.74 4.21
CA GLY A 184 4.41 11.74 5.02
C GLY A 184 3.45 11.11 6.04
N ASP A 185 2.95 11.90 6.99
CA ASP A 185 1.88 11.42 7.86
C ASP A 185 0.59 11.26 7.07
N ILE A 186 -0.09 10.13 7.29
CA ILE A 186 -1.38 9.77 6.69
C ILE A 186 -2.28 9.29 7.82
N PRO A 187 -2.97 10.20 8.53
CA PRO A 187 -4.04 9.82 9.46
C PRO A 187 -5.13 9.02 8.72
N ALA A 188 -5.92 8.24 9.45
CA ALA A 188 -6.89 7.31 8.87
C ALA A 188 -7.89 8.00 7.92
N ASP A 189 -8.30 9.23 8.22
CA ASP A 189 -9.21 10.04 7.40
C ASP A 189 -8.56 10.58 6.11
N MET A 190 -7.23 10.58 5.98
CA MET A 190 -6.52 10.99 4.76
C MET A 190 -6.53 9.90 3.68
N GLY A 191 -7.07 8.72 3.98
CA GLY A 191 -7.27 7.68 2.97
C GLY A 191 -6.05 6.79 2.75
N GLY A 192 -5.37 6.39 3.82
CA GLY A 192 -4.31 5.37 3.76
C GLY A 192 -4.80 4.00 3.27
N LEU A 193 -3.91 3.01 3.21
CA LEU A 193 -4.35 1.64 2.94
C LEU A 193 -5.17 1.10 4.12
N VAL A 194 -6.23 0.38 3.80
CA VAL A 194 -7.01 -0.45 4.72
C VAL A 194 -6.88 -1.91 4.30
N TYR A 195 -6.89 -2.81 5.28
CA TYR A 195 -6.67 -4.24 5.07
C TYR A 195 -7.87 -5.04 5.58
N LEU A 196 -8.34 -6.02 4.82
CA LEU A 196 -9.40 -6.90 5.27
C LEU A 196 -8.78 -7.96 6.19
N GLU A 197 -9.19 -8.01 7.46
CA GLU A 197 -8.53 -8.82 8.49
C GLU A 197 -8.53 -10.32 8.12
N GLY A 198 -7.34 -10.95 8.18
CA GLY A 198 -7.14 -12.37 7.86
C GLY A 198 -7.33 -12.75 6.38
N SER A 199 -7.49 -11.76 5.50
CA SER A 199 -7.86 -11.99 4.10
C SER A 199 -6.75 -12.55 3.23
N HIS A 200 -5.50 -12.60 3.69
CA HIS A 200 -4.44 -13.33 2.98
C HIS A 200 -4.77 -14.81 2.80
N ARG A 201 -5.52 -15.41 3.73
CA ARG A 201 -6.06 -16.78 3.59
C ARG A 201 -7.14 -16.84 2.51
N ILE A 202 -8.06 -15.86 2.51
CA ILE A 202 -9.11 -15.74 1.49
C ILE A 202 -8.48 -15.57 0.10
N GLY A 203 -7.50 -14.67 -0.06
CA GLY A 203 -6.79 -14.46 -1.32
C GLY A 203 -6.08 -15.72 -1.80
N ALA A 204 -5.44 -16.48 -0.89
CA ALA A 204 -4.82 -17.75 -1.24
C ALA A 204 -5.86 -18.80 -1.71
N ASP A 205 -7.05 -18.82 -1.13
CA ASP A 205 -8.14 -19.70 -1.54
C ASP A 205 -8.70 -19.30 -2.91
N MET A 206 -8.88 -17.99 -3.14
CA MET A 206 -9.28 -17.43 -4.44
C MET A 206 -8.28 -17.79 -5.55
N GLU A 207 -6.97 -17.76 -5.27
CA GLU A 207 -5.94 -18.17 -6.23
C GLU A 207 -5.98 -19.68 -6.55
N ARG A 208 -6.23 -20.52 -5.55
CA ARG A 208 -6.42 -21.97 -5.78
C ARG A 208 -7.65 -22.25 -6.65
N GLU A 209 -8.75 -21.54 -6.40
CA GLU A 209 -9.96 -21.63 -7.22
C GLU A 209 -9.72 -21.12 -8.64
N PHE A 210 -9.02 -19.98 -8.79
CA PHE A 210 -8.65 -19.42 -10.08
C PHE A 210 -7.78 -20.40 -10.89
N ALA A 211 -6.77 -21.01 -10.26
CA ALA A 211 -5.90 -21.99 -10.90
C ALA A 211 -6.70 -23.20 -11.42
N ALA A 212 -7.64 -23.72 -10.62
CA ALA A 212 -8.52 -24.81 -11.02
C ALA A 212 -9.43 -24.45 -12.21
N LYS A 213 -9.97 -23.24 -12.25
CA LYS A 213 -10.83 -22.74 -13.36
C LYS A 213 -10.05 -22.36 -14.62
N SER A 214 -8.74 -22.17 -14.50
CA SER A 214 -7.90 -21.62 -15.57
C SER A 214 -7.09 -22.68 -16.32
N VAL A 215 -7.35 -23.97 -16.08
CA VAL A 215 -6.68 -25.08 -16.77
C VAL A 215 -6.82 -25.02 -18.30
N SER A 216 -7.91 -24.44 -18.80
CA SER A 216 -8.13 -24.28 -20.25
C SER A 216 -7.52 -23.00 -20.85
N LEU A 217 -7.00 -22.07 -20.03
CA LEU A 217 -6.40 -20.82 -20.50
C LEU A 217 -4.98 -21.08 -21.02
N THR A 218 -4.50 -20.25 -21.94
CA THR A 218 -3.07 -20.26 -22.33
C THR A 218 -2.20 -19.75 -21.17
N PRO A 219 -0.89 -20.04 -21.15
CA PRO A 219 0.02 -19.50 -20.13
C PRO A 219 -0.07 -17.96 -19.99
N GLU A 220 -0.15 -17.23 -21.09
CA GLU A 220 -0.24 -15.77 -21.13
C GLU A 220 -1.55 -15.26 -20.51
N GLU A 221 -2.66 -15.94 -20.80
CA GLU A 221 -3.97 -15.60 -20.25
C GLU A 221 -4.05 -15.83 -18.74
N ARG A 222 -3.42 -16.91 -18.24
CA ARG A 222 -3.42 -17.28 -16.81
C ARG A 222 -2.73 -16.24 -15.94
N ILE A 223 -1.64 -15.67 -16.44
CA ILE A 223 -0.85 -14.70 -15.68
C ILE A 223 -1.44 -13.29 -15.76
N SER A 224 -2.32 -13.01 -16.72
CA SER A 224 -2.97 -11.71 -16.87
C SER A 224 -4.03 -11.49 -15.78
N ALA A 225 -4.02 -10.30 -15.16
CA ALA A 225 -5.10 -9.84 -14.28
C ALA A 225 -6.39 -9.51 -15.06
N PHE A 226 -6.32 -9.45 -16.39
CA PHE A 226 -7.39 -9.08 -17.31
C PHE A 226 -7.71 -10.27 -18.22
N ASN A 227 -8.42 -11.25 -17.67
CA ASN A 227 -8.87 -12.43 -18.41
C ASN A 227 -10.34 -12.77 -18.05
N LYS A 228 -10.95 -13.68 -18.80
CA LYS A 228 -12.37 -14.03 -18.66
C LYS A 228 -12.77 -14.62 -17.28
N ASN A 229 -11.79 -15.09 -16.50
CA ASN A 229 -12.00 -15.66 -15.17
C ASN A 229 -11.72 -14.63 -14.05
N MET A 230 -11.34 -13.39 -14.39
CA MET A 230 -11.12 -12.30 -13.45
C MET A 230 -12.29 -11.31 -13.50
N THR A 231 -12.57 -10.68 -12.37
CA THR A 231 -13.38 -9.45 -12.31
C THR A 231 -12.72 -8.34 -13.13
N GLU A 232 -13.54 -7.44 -13.68
CA GLU A 232 -13.06 -6.32 -14.48
C GLU A 232 -11.92 -5.60 -13.75
N GLY A 233 -10.78 -5.40 -14.43
CA GLY A 233 -9.61 -4.68 -13.90
C GLY A 233 -8.81 -5.33 -12.76
N GLY A 234 -9.08 -6.61 -12.45
CA GLY A 234 -8.25 -7.40 -11.52
C GLY A 234 -8.54 -7.17 -10.04
N TRP A 235 -9.50 -6.32 -9.68
CA TRP A 235 -9.90 -6.09 -8.29
C TRP A 235 -11.01 -7.05 -7.83
N VAL A 236 -11.02 -7.44 -6.56
CA VAL A 236 -12.05 -8.31 -5.97
C VAL A 236 -13.40 -7.59 -5.84
N SER A 237 -13.40 -6.33 -5.38
CA SER A 237 -14.61 -5.52 -5.23
C SER A 237 -14.32 -4.02 -5.18
N LYS A 238 -15.31 -3.21 -5.53
CA LYS A 238 -15.33 -1.76 -5.25
C LYS A 238 -16.15 -1.41 -4.01
N ASP A 239 -16.89 -2.40 -3.48
CA ASP A 239 -17.77 -2.27 -2.34
C ASP A 239 -17.11 -2.89 -1.09
N LEU A 240 -16.43 -2.04 -0.33
CA LEU A 240 -15.68 -2.46 0.85
C LEU A 240 -16.62 -2.93 1.98
N PRO A 241 -17.73 -2.24 2.33
CA PRO A 241 -18.68 -2.73 3.32
C PRO A 241 -19.22 -4.13 3.00
N ASP A 242 -19.61 -4.38 1.75
CA ASP A 242 -20.12 -5.70 1.34
C ASP A 242 -19.06 -6.81 1.48
N MET A 243 -17.77 -6.52 1.25
CA MET A 243 -16.73 -7.53 1.48
C MET A 243 -16.61 -7.92 2.95
N ALA A 244 -16.70 -6.96 3.87
CA ALA A 244 -16.64 -7.25 5.30
C ALA A 244 -17.83 -8.12 5.74
N GLU A 245 -19.03 -7.87 5.20
CA GLU A 245 -20.21 -8.73 5.41
C GLU A 245 -20.02 -10.12 4.81
N ARG A 246 -19.62 -10.19 3.53
CA ARG A 246 -19.50 -11.44 2.76
C ARG A 246 -18.50 -12.42 3.36
N PHE A 247 -17.39 -11.90 3.87
CA PHE A 247 -16.31 -12.70 4.47
C PHE A 247 -16.38 -12.76 6.00
N ASP A 248 -17.44 -12.18 6.57
CA ASP A 248 -17.67 -12.05 8.01
C ASP A 248 -16.42 -11.65 8.80
N THR A 249 -15.84 -10.52 8.40
CA THR A 249 -14.62 -9.97 8.99
C THR A 249 -14.70 -8.45 9.03
N ARG A 250 -13.60 -7.77 9.34
CA ARG A 250 -13.51 -6.32 9.46
C ARG A 250 -12.38 -5.72 8.62
N TRP A 251 -12.55 -4.45 8.28
CA TRP A 251 -11.47 -3.63 7.72
C TRP A 251 -10.61 -3.05 8.84
N LEU A 252 -9.30 -3.12 8.67
CA LEU A 252 -8.30 -2.55 9.56
C LEU A 252 -7.71 -1.29 8.93
N ALA A 253 -7.82 -0.16 9.63
CA ALA A 253 -7.20 1.11 9.25
C ALA A 253 -6.00 1.43 10.16
N ALA A 254 -5.25 2.47 9.85
CA ALA A 254 -4.22 2.97 10.74
C ALA A 254 -3.98 4.47 10.55
N ASP A 255 -3.47 5.09 11.60
CA ASP A 255 -2.86 6.42 11.55
C ASP A 255 -1.37 6.25 11.24
N TYR A 256 -1.05 6.26 9.96
CA TYR A 256 0.31 6.09 9.49
C TYR A 256 1.13 7.36 9.69
N GLU A 257 2.41 7.19 10.02
CA GLU A 257 3.34 8.30 10.22
C GLU A 257 4.51 8.20 9.23
N ALA A 258 5.09 9.34 8.87
CA ALA A 258 6.33 9.35 8.09
C ALA A 258 7.42 8.58 8.86
N GLY A 259 7.98 7.56 8.20
CA GLY A 259 8.91 6.60 8.80
C GLY A 259 8.33 5.19 8.93
N ASP A 260 7.01 5.04 8.93
CA ASP A 260 6.37 3.73 8.99
C ASP A 260 6.60 2.93 7.69
N VAL A 261 6.56 1.60 7.78
CA VAL A 261 6.53 0.68 6.64
C VAL A 261 5.50 -0.41 6.92
N VAL A 262 4.59 -0.67 5.97
CA VAL A 262 3.67 -1.81 6.05
C VAL A 262 4.13 -2.89 5.08
N LEU A 263 4.52 -4.04 5.60
CA LEU A 263 4.77 -5.23 4.79
C LEU A 263 3.46 -6.02 4.72
N HIS A 264 3.04 -6.48 3.54
CA HIS A 264 1.87 -7.34 3.42
C HIS A 264 2.06 -8.48 2.43
N SER A 265 1.31 -9.55 2.67
CA SER A 265 1.22 -10.77 1.85
C SER A 265 0.74 -10.42 0.45
N PRO A 266 1.23 -11.10 -0.61
CA PRO A 266 0.75 -10.83 -1.96
C PRO A 266 -0.72 -11.31 -2.12
N TYR A 267 -1.23 -12.08 -1.16
CA TYR A 267 -2.63 -12.48 -1.06
C TYR A 267 -3.49 -11.56 -0.19
N MET A 268 -2.89 -10.59 0.51
CA MET A 268 -3.62 -9.74 1.45
C MET A 268 -4.57 -8.82 0.70
N ILE A 269 -5.87 -8.94 0.98
CA ILE A 269 -6.87 -8.05 0.39
C ILE A 269 -6.78 -6.70 1.07
N HIS A 270 -6.51 -5.67 0.27
CA HIS A 270 -6.37 -4.31 0.72
C HIS A 270 -6.99 -3.33 -0.28
N ALA A 271 -7.30 -2.13 0.22
CA ALA A 271 -7.90 -1.04 -0.53
C ALA A 271 -7.39 0.30 0.00
N SER A 272 -7.77 1.42 -0.60
CA SER A 272 -7.66 2.73 0.06
C SER A 272 -9.02 3.39 0.19
N THR A 273 -9.11 4.32 1.13
CA THR A 273 -10.31 5.13 1.36
C THR A 273 -10.13 6.54 0.79
N THR A 274 -11.23 7.27 0.67
CA THR A 274 -11.29 8.64 0.19
C THR A 274 -10.47 9.53 1.13
N ASN A 275 -9.59 10.36 0.56
CA ASN A 275 -8.89 11.36 1.33
C ASN A 275 -9.88 12.44 1.79
N ARG A 276 -10.17 12.47 3.09
CA ARG A 276 -11.03 13.43 3.79
C ARG A 276 -10.23 14.32 4.74
N ASP A 277 -8.91 14.43 4.56
CA ASP A 277 -8.05 15.23 5.43
C ASP A 277 -8.58 16.66 5.60
N PRO A 278 -8.91 17.08 6.82
CA PRO A 278 -9.55 18.38 7.07
C PRO A 278 -8.60 19.57 6.81
N LEU A 279 -7.30 19.32 6.77
CA LEU A 279 -6.27 20.32 6.48
C LEU A 279 -6.03 20.47 4.97
N GLY A 280 -6.71 19.70 4.13
CA GLY A 280 -6.60 19.78 2.67
C GLY A 280 -5.25 19.29 2.13
N ARG A 281 -4.61 18.33 2.81
CA ARG A 281 -3.30 17.78 2.42
C ARG A 281 -3.43 16.65 1.39
N LEU A 282 -2.46 16.57 0.50
CA LEU A 282 -2.27 15.45 -0.42
C LEU A 282 -1.71 14.24 0.33
N ARG A 283 -2.35 13.08 0.13
CA ARG A 283 -1.74 11.79 0.46
C ARG A 283 -0.62 11.52 -0.55
N LEU A 284 0.54 11.05 -0.09
CA LEU A 284 1.61 10.55 -0.95
C LEU A 284 2.15 9.25 -0.37
N SER A 285 2.28 8.23 -1.20
CA SER A 285 2.79 6.92 -0.79
C SER A 285 3.52 6.24 -1.92
N THR A 286 4.33 5.25 -1.58
CA THR A 286 4.89 4.31 -2.55
C THR A 286 4.57 2.87 -2.17
N ASP A 287 4.39 2.03 -3.19
CA ASP A 287 4.28 0.59 -3.08
C ASP A 287 5.38 -0.09 -3.92
N ILE A 288 6.25 -0.83 -3.23
CA ILE A 288 7.39 -1.56 -3.80
C ILE A 288 7.32 -3.03 -3.40
N ARG A 289 7.92 -3.91 -4.21
CA ARG A 289 7.85 -5.36 -4.00
C ARG A 289 9.24 -5.96 -3.94
N TYR A 290 9.42 -6.86 -2.99
CA TYR A 290 10.61 -7.67 -2.85
C TYR A 290 10.28 -9.15 -3.00
N GLN A 291 11.25 -9.92 -3.47
CA GLN A 291 11.25 -11.39 -3.41
C GLN A 291 12.70 -11.87 -3.20
N ASN A 292 12.91 -13.16 -2.96
CA ASN A 292 14.27 -13.71 -2.99
C ASN A 292 14.78 -13.69 -4.45
N VAL A 293 16.06 -13.36 -4.66
CA VAL A 293 16.65 -13.29 -6.01
C VAL A 293 16.70 -14.66 -6.72
N GLU A 294 16.69 -15.76 -5.96
CA GLU A 294 16.67 -17.13 -6.48
C GLU A 294 15.26 -17.61 -6.83
N ASP A 295 14.21 -16.88 -6.42
CA ASP A 295 12.84 -17.19 -6.81
C ASP A 295 12.55 -16.70 -8.25
N GLU A 296 11.66 -17.40 -8.97
CA GLU A 296 11.25 -17.02 -10.33
C GLU A 296 10.68 -15.59 -10.37
N ILE A 297 11.21 -14.75 -11.27
CA ILE A 297 10.82 -13.34 -11.42
C ILE A 297 9.81 -13.20 -12.57
N ASP A 298 8.69 -12.54 -12.30
CA ASP A 298 7.73 -12.15 -13.33
C ASP A 298 8.35 -11.07 -14.24
N VAL A 299 8.75 -11.47 -15.45
CA VAL A 299 9.45 -10.59 -16.39
C VAL A 299 8.64 -9.37 -16.83
N ARG A 300 7.31 -9.39 -16.65
CA ARG A 300 6.43 -8.24 -16.95
C ARG A 300 6.71 -7.06 -16.01
N TRP A 301 7.28 -7.33 -14.84
CA TRP A 301 7.64 -6.34 -13.82
C TRP A 301 9.08 -5.79 -13.96
N ASN A 302 9.81 -6.18 -15.00
CA ASN A 302 11.17 -5.70 -15.28
C ASN A 302 11.24 -4.28 -15.89
N ASN A 303 10.11 -3.60 -16.06
CA ASN A 303 10.03 -2.24 -16.59
C ASN A 303 9.57 -1.26 -15.52
N HIS A 304 9.98 0.01 -15.65
CA HIS A 304 9.45 1.06 -14.78
C HIS A 304 7.94 1.22 -14.99
N TRP A 305 7.24 1.57 -13.92
CA TRP A 305 5.80 1.86 -13.97
C TRP A 305 5.49 3.01 -14.96
N SER A 306 4.36 2.88 -15.66
CA SER A 306 3.77 3.92 -16.49
C SER A 306 2.25 3.93 -16.35
N LEU A 307 1.63 5.07 -16.61
CA LEU A 307 0.17 5.17 -16.56
C LEU A 307 -0.46 4.42 -17.74
N GLY A 308 -1.41 3.52 -17.43
CA GLY A 308 -2.23 2.83 -18.42
C GLY A 308 -1.60 1.58 -19.04
N ASP A 309 -0.51 1.05 -18.47
CA ASP A 309 0.21 -0.12 -19.02
C ASP A 309 -0.45 -1.49 -18.72
N MET A 310 -1.70 -1.49 -18.25
CA MET A 310 -2.54 -2.68 -18.08
C MET A 310 -1.86 -3.82 -17.28
N LEU A 311 -1.04 -3.45 -16.29
CA LEU A 311 -0.35 -4.33 -15.35
C LEU A 311 -0.46 -3.82 -13.91
#